data_AF-A1RW60-F1
#
_entry.id   AF-A1RW60-F1
#
_cell.length_a   1.000
_cell.length_b   1.000
_cell.length_c   1.000
_cell.angle_alpha   90.00
_cell.angle_beta   90.00
_cell.angle_gamma   90.00
#
_symmetry.space_group_name_H-M   'P 1'
#
loop_
_entity.id
_entity.type
_entity.pdbx_description
1 polymer ?
#
loop_
_entity_poly.entity_id
_entity_poly.type
_entity_poly.pdbx_seq_one_letter_code
_entity_poly.pdbx_strand_id
1 'polypeptide(L)'
;MRDGVRFSLLEDFKQLPAALQRQPRGERWDLLVVDEFMTAEIVSTGDALLLAMYAEVEAPAGPIPQPTDPDITLVPEGGTLKLKAFTRYPMQGTLIYHSIIKKINEFRRTLAALLAVSSK
;
A
#
# COMPACT_ATOMS: atom_id res chain seq x y z
N MET A 1 -23.67 21.29 2.97
CA MET A 1 -23.63 19.83 3.15
C MET A 1 -23.53 19.16 1.79
N ARG A 2 -22.35 18.64 1.46
CA ARG A 2 -22.23 17.48 0.57
C ARG A 2 -21.52 16.44 1.41
N ASP A 3 -22.32 15.63 2.09
CA ASP A 3 -21.88 14.48 2.91
C ASP A 3 -21.46 13.35 1.98
N GLY A 4 -20.37 13.57 1.24
CA GLY A 4 -19.75 12.56 0.39
C GLY A 4 -18.30 12.41 0.78
N VAL A 5 -17.89 11.19 1.14
CA VAL A 5 -16.47 10.85 1.27
C VAL A 5 -15.80 11.15 -0.07
N ARG A 6 -14.71 11.93 -0.06
CA ARG A 6 -13.93 12.16 -1.27
C ARG A 6 -13.14 10.91 -1.58
N PHE A 7 -13.46 10.28 -2.70
CA PHE A 7 -12.76 9.10 -3.20
C PHE A 7 -11.93 9.47 -4.42
N SER A 8 -10.71 8.96 -4.52
CA SER A 8 -9.83 9.07 -5.69
C SER A 8 -9.25 7.71 -6.05
N LEU A 9 -9.18 7.40 -7.34
CA LEU A 9 -8.50 6.23 -7.89
C LEU A 9 -7.29 6.67 -8.70
N LEU A 10 -6.15 6.02 -8.48
CA LEU A 10 -4.96 6.13 -9.31
C LEU A 10 -4.63 4.76 -9.91
N GLU A 11 -4.40 4.72 -11.22
CA GLU A 11 -4.01 3.51 -11.96
C GLU A 11 -2.49 3.27 -11.99
N ASP A 12 -1.74 4.12 -11.29
CA ASP A 12 -0.32 3.93 -11.05
C ASP A 12 0.16 4.63 -9.77
N PHE A 13 1.32 4.20 -9.27
CA PHE A 13 1.98 4.80 -8.12
C PHE A 13 2.82 6.04 -8.46
N LYS A 14 2.97 6.42 -9.73
CA LYS A 14 3.79 7.59 -10.14
C LYS A 14 3.12 8.88 -9.69
N GLN A 15 1.80 8.91 -9.69
CA GLN A 15 0.99 10.08 -9.33
C GLN A 15 0.74 10.21 -7.82
N LEU A 16 1.03 9.16 -7.04
CA LEU A 16 0.74 9.09 -5.61
C LEU A 16 1.29 10.29 -4.81
N PRO A 17 2.56 10.74 -4.98
CA PRO A 17 3.07 11.88 -4.21
C PRO A 17 2.27 13.16 -4.44
N ALA A 18 1.90 13.44 -5.70
CA ALA A 18 1.12 14.62 -6.05
C ALA A 18 -0.33 14.51 -5.54
N ALA A 19 -0.91 13.30 -5.59
CA ALA A 19 -2.25 13.06 -5.09
C ALA A 19 -2.34 13.26 -3.56
N LEU A 20 -1.38 12.74 -2.79
CA LEU A 20 -1.32 12.91 -1.34
C LEU A 20 -1.20 14.39 -0.93
N GLN A 21 -0.39 15.17 -1.66
CA GLN A 21 -0.21 16.60 -1.38
C GLN A 21 -1.49 17.42 -1.62
N ARG A 22 -2.39 16.96 -2.48
CA ARG A 22 -3.66 17.64 -2.80
C ARG A 22 -4.79 17.29 -1.84
N GLN A 23 -4.60 16.31 -0.95
CA GLN A 23 -5.67 15.88 -0.06
C GLN A 23 -5.98 16.94 1.02
N PRO A 24 -7.27 17.14 1.35
CA PRO A 24 -7.66 18.06 2.41
C PRO A 24 -7.15 17.57 3.77
N ARG A 25 -6.78 18.51 4.64
CA ARG A 25 -6.32 18.21 6.01
C ARG A 25 -7.51 18.19 6.96
N GLY A 26 -7.54 17.22 7.87
CA GLY A 26 -8.58 17.13 8.90
C GLY A 26 -9.94 16.63 8.39
N GLU A 27 -10.03 16.26 7.12
CA GLU A 27 -11.24 15.74 6.49
C GLU A 27 -11.09 14.25 6.16
N ARG A 28 -12.23 13.57 6.04
CA ARG A 28 -12.28 12.19 5.57
C ARG A 28 -12.13 12.13 4.05
N TRP A 29 -11.23 11.28 3.59
CA TRP A 29 -11.00 11.00 2.18
C TRP A 29 -10.33 9.65 2.01
N ASP A 30 -10.54 9.03 0.86
CA ASP A 30 -10.05 7.71 0.52
C ASP A 30 -9.30 7.81 -0.82
N LEU A 31 -8.12 7.22 -0.89
CA LEU A 31 -7.28 7.16 -2.08
C LEU A 31 -6.94 5.70 -2.34
N LEU A 32 -7.48 5.16 -3.43
CA LEU A 32 -7.14 3.84 -3.92
C LEU A 32 -6.09 3.98 -5.03
N VAL A 33 -5.00 3.24 -4.91
CA VAL A 33 -3.94 3.17 -5.92
C VAL A 33 -3.78 1.72 -6.34
N VAL A 34 -3.90 1.46 -7.63
CA VAL A 34 -3.82 0.12 -8.20
C VAL A 34 -2.81 0.16 -9.32
N ASP A 35 -1.92 -0.83 -9.38
CA ASP A 35 -1.20 -1.18 -10.60
C ASP A 35 -1.45 -2.65 -10.95
N GLU A 36 -0.77 -3.16 -11.98
CA GLU A 36 -0.96 -4.54 -12.44
C GLU A 36 -0.55 -5.60 -11.39
N PHE A 37 0.18 -5.23 -10.34
CA PHE A 37 0.72 -6.16 -9.35
C PHE A 37 0.15 -5.98 -7.95
N MET A 38 -0.29 -4.77 -7.58
CA MET A 38 -0.74 -4.49 -6.22
C MET A 38 -1.80 -3.42 -6.10
N THR A 39 -2.48 -3.43 -4.96
CA THR A 39 -3.41 -2.39 -4.51
C THR A 39 -2.90 -1.77 -3.22
N ALA A 40 -2.98 -0.45 -3.11
CA ALA A 40 -2.80 0.30 -1.87
C ALA A 40 -4.02 1.19 -1.63
N GLU A 41 -4.60 1.10 -0.44
CA GLU A 41 -5.70 1.94 0.01
C GLU A 41 -5.20 2.86 1.13
N ILE A 42 -5.46 4.15 0.98
CA ILE A 42 -5.09 5.17 1.96
C ILE A 42 -6.36 5.89 2.40
N VAL A 43 -6.72 5.76 3.67
CA VAL A 43 -7.94 6.34 4.25
C VAL A 43 -7.56 7.37 5.29
N SER A 44 -8.05 8.59 5.15
CA SER A 44 -8.04 9.60 6.20
C SER A 44 -9.30 9.51 7.03
N THR A 45 -9.14 9.37 8.34
CA THR A 45 -10.24 9.45 9.32
C THR A 45 -10.39 10.85 9.91
N GLY A 46 -9.55 11.81 9.49
CA GLY A 46 -9.46 13.15 10.08
C GLY A 46 -8.47 13.26 11.25
N ASP A 47 -8.26 12.18 12.00
CA ASP A 47 -7.27 12.08 13.09
C ASP A 47 -6.07 11.17 12.74
N ALA A 48 -6.23 10.30 11.75
CA ALA A 48 -5.22 9.35 11.31
C ALA A 48 -5.29 9.09 9.80
N LEU A 49 -4.19 8.55 9.28
CA LEU A 49 -4.11 7.95 7.95
C LEU A 49 -3.90 6.46 8.11
N LEU A 50 -4.79 5.67 7.52
CA LEU A 50 -4.70 4.22 7.45
C LEU A 50 -4.17 3.84 6.09
N LEU A 51 -3.12 3.02 6.04
CA LEU A 51 -2.56 2.46 4.82
C LEU A 51 -2.79 0.95 4.87
N ALA A 52 -3.50 0.41 3.88
CA ALA A 52 -3.61 -1.01 3.62
C ALA A 52 -2.96 -1.31 2.26
N MET A 53 -2.18 -2.38 2.17
CA MET A 53 -1.58 -2.84 0.92
C MET A 53 -1.82 -4.33 0.73
N TYR A 54 -2.14 -4.71 -0.50
CA TYR A 54 -2.43 -6.07 -0.91
C TYR A 54 -1.76 -6.39 -2.24
N ALA A 55 -1.19 -7.58 -2.35
CA ALA A 55 -0.79 -8.19 -3.61
C ALA A 55 -0.98 -9.71 -3.54
N GLU A 56 -1.12 -10.34 -4.69
CA GLU A 56 -1.21 -11.79 -4.82
C GLU A 56 -0.31 -12.22 -5.98
N VAL A 57 0.53 -13.22 -5.72
CA VAL A 57 1.45 -13.80 -6.71
C VAL A 57 1.36 -15.31 -6.66
N GLU A 58 1.81 -15.99 -7.71
CA GLU A 58 2.01 -17.44 -7.64
C GLU A 58 3.00 -17.79 -6.54
N ALA A 59 2.76 -18.90 -5.83
CA ALA A 59 3.67 -19.35 -4.79
C ALA A 59 5.00 -19.75 -5.44
N PRO A 60 6.14 -19.14 -5.05
CA PRO A 60 7.42 -19.48 -5.64
C PRO A 60 7.79 -20.92 -5.31
N ALA A 61 8.36 -21.64 -6.28
CA ALA A 61 8.88 -23.00 -6.06
C ALA A 61 10.13 -23.02 -5.16
N GLY A 62 10.82 -21.88 -5.06
CA GLY A 62 12.04 -21.69 -4.27
C GLY A 62 11.80 -21.09 -2.87
N PRO A 63 12.88 -20.77 -2.14
CA PRO A 63 12.78 -20.13 -0.83
C PRO A 63 12.07 -18.78 -0.93
N ILE A 64 11.10 -18.56 -0.05
CA ILE A 64 10.34 -17.31 0.02
C ILE A 64 11.22 -16.22 0.67
N PRO A 65 11.58 -15.14 -0.05
CA PRO A 65 12.31 -14.02 0.52
C PRO A 65 11.51 -13.41 1.68
N GLN A 66 12.16 -13.26 2.83
CA GLN A 66 11.53 -12.65 4.00
C GLN A 66 11.47 -11.12 3.81
N PRO A 67 10.33 -10.48 4.12
CA PRO A 67 10.25 -9.03 4.09
C PRO A 67 11.19 -8.42 5.13
N THR A 68 11.84 -7.30 4.78
CA THR A 68 12.63 -6.53 5.75
C THR A 68 11.75 -5.70 6.69
N ASP A 69 10.52 -5.43 6.25
CA ASP A 69 9.53 -4.67 7.00
C ASP A 69 8.61 -5.64 7.75
N PRO A 70 8.58 -5.60 9.10
CA PRO A 70 7.85 -6.55 9.92
C PRO A 70 6.32 -6.45 9.79
N ASP A 71 5.78 -5.35 9.26
CA ASP A 71 4.34 -5.22 9.06
C ASP A 71 3.87 -5.90 7.76
N ILE A 72 4.81 -6.34 6.91
CA ILE A 72 4.50 -7.11 5.70
C ILE A 72 4.37 -8.58 6.09
N THR A 73 3.18 -9.13 5.90
CA THR A 73 2.87 -10.53 6.14
C THR A 73 2.75 -11.27 4.81
N LEU A 74 3.34 -12.47 4.77
CA LEU A 74 3.26 -13.42 3.65
C LEU A 74 2.36 -14.59 4.05
N VAL A 75 1.31 -14.88 3.28
CA VAL A 75 0.36 -15.94 3.58
C VAL A 75 0.21 -16.87 2.37
N PRO A 76 0.75 -18.11 2.42
CA PRO A 76 0.54 -19.10 1.37
C PRO A 76 -0.90 -19.60 1.37
N GLU A 77 -1.54 -19.66 0.22
CA GLU A 77 -2.92 -20.12 0.07
C GLU A 77 -3.16 -20.72 -1.33
N GLY A 78 -3.46 -22.01 -1.42
CA GLY A 78 -3.98 -22.60 -2.68
C GLY A 78 -3.10 -22.45 -3.93
N GLY A 79 -1.77 -22.43 -3.78
CA GLY A 79 -0.83 -22.22 -4.89
C GLY A 79 -0.49 -20.76 -5.17
N THR A 80 -1.06 -19.83 -4.41
CA THR A 80 -0.67 -18.42 -4.41
C THR A 80 -0.02 -18.03 -3.08
N LEU A 81 0.69 -16.91 -3.11
CA LEU A 81 1.26 -16.25 -1.94
C LEU A 81 0.67 -14.84 -1.84
N LYS A 82 -0.09 -14.60 -0.77
CA LYS A 82 -0.72 -13.31 -0.50
C LYS A 82 0.22 -12.44 0.31
N LEU A 83 0.40 -11.19 -0.13
CA LEU A 83 1.17 -10.16 0.55
C LEU A 83 0.23 -9.13 1.12
N LYS A 84 0.34 -8.86 2.42
CA LYS A 84 -0.55 -7.95 3.13
C LYS A 84 0.25 -7.07 4.08
N ALA A 85 -0.10 -5.79 4.15
CA ALA A 85 0.42 -4.89 5.17
C ALA A 85 -0.66 -3.89 5.57
N PHE A 86 -0.69 -3.55 6.86
CA PHE A 86 -1.57 -2.52 7.40
C PHE A 86 -0.78 -1.63 8.36
N THR A 87 -0.92 -0.31 8.21
CA THR A 87 -0.24 0.65 9.07
C THR A 87 -1.13 1.84 9.36
N ARG A 88 -1.19 2.26 10.63
CA ARG A 88 -1.88 3.48 11.07
C ARG A 88 -0.86 4.57 11.38
N TYR A 89 -0.97 5.70 10.70
CA TYR A 89 -0.19 6.89 10.97
C TYR A 89 -1.05 7.91 11.73
N PRO A 90 -0.65 8.34 12.94
CA PRO A 90 -1.32 9.47 13.58
C PRO A 90 -1.11 10.71 12.72
N MET A 91 -2.15 11.53 12.52
CA MET A 91 -2.06 12.72 11.68
C MET A 91 -1.35 13.87 12.41
N GLN A 92 -0.05 13.72 12.64
CA GLN A 92 0.85 14.69 13.25
C GLN A 92 2.03 14.99 12.31
N GLY A 93 2.06 16.21 11.76
CA GLY A 93 3.21 16.75 11.02
C GLY A 93 3.25 16.46 9.52
N THR A 94 4.19 17.12 8.84
CA THR A 94 4.34 17.12 7.36
C THR A 94 5.04 15.89 6.80
N LEU A 95 5.62 15.03 7.64
CA LEU A 95 6.45 13.90 7.22
C LEU A 95 5.65 12.61 6.95
N ILE A 96 4.37 12.56 7.27
CA ILE A 96 3.57 11.33 7.17
C ILE A 96 3.49 10.81 5.74
N TYR A 97 3.30 11.70 4.77
CA TYR A 97 3.25 11.30 3.37
C TYR A 97 4.58 10.68 2.90
N HIS A 98 5.71 11.14 3.42
CA HIS A 98 7.00 10.52 3.15
C HIS A 98 7.08 9.10 3.74
N SER A 99 6.56 8.91 4.95
CA SER A 99 6.48 7.59 5.59
C SER A 99 5.56 6.62 4.83
N ILE A 100 4.41 7.08 4.35
CA ILE A 100 3.49 6.30 3.51
C ILE A 100 4.19 5.86 2.22
N ILE A 101 4.82 6.80 1.51
CA ILE A 101 5.55 6.51 0.26
C ILE A 101 6.70 5.52 0.53
N LYS A 102 7.44 5.69 1.62
CA LYS A 102 8.52 4.77 2.02
C LYS A 102 7.99 3.35 2.25
N LYS A 103 6.88 3.22 2.99
CA LYS A 103 6.23 1.93 3.29
C LYS A 103 5.75 1.22 2.02
N ILE A 104 5.12 1.96 1.11
CA ILE A 104 4.70 1.45 -0.19
C ILE A 104 5.89 0.97 -1.00
N ASN A 105 6.99 1.72 -1.02
CA ASN A 105 8.20 1.30 -1.73
C ASN A 105 8.87 0.07 -1.11
N GLU A 106 8.81 -0.09 0.21
CA GLU A 106 9.26 -1.31 0.90
C GLU A 106 8.42 -2.52 0.47
N PHE A 107 7.09 -2.38 0.49
CA PHE A 107 6.17 -3.40 0.00
C PHE A 107 6.44 -3.80 -1.44
N ARG A 108 6.61 -2.81 -2.34
CA ARG A 108 6.92 -3.04 -3.75
C ARG A 108 8.25 -3.75 -3.97
N ARG A 109 9.27 -3.48 -3.14
CA ARG A 109 10.55 -4.20 -3.21
C ARG A 109 10.40 -5.67 -2.82
N THR A 110 9.64 -5.97 -1.76
CA THR A 110 9.34 -7.35 -1.38
C THR A 110 8.57 -8.08 -2.49
N LEU A 111 7.54 -7.43 -3.05
CA LEU A 111 6.77 -7.97 -4.16
C LEU A 111 7.64 -8.26 -5.39
N ALA A 112 8.49 -7.31 -5.79
CA ALA A 112 9.42 -7.49 -6.91
C ALA A 112 10.38 -8.66 -6.69
N ALA A 113 10.87 -8.85 -5.45
CA ALA A 113 11.73 -9.99 -5.11
C ALA A 113 11.02 -11.33 -5.29
N LEU A 114 9.73 -11.40 -4.95
CA LEU A 114 8.91 -12.62 -5.10
C LEU A 114 8.61 -12.94 -6.56
N LEU A 115 8.25 -11.92 -7.33
CA LEU A 115 8.01 -12.07 -8.77
C LEU A 115 9.28 -12.58 -9.48
N ALA A 116 10.46 -12.09 -9.09
CA ALA A 116 11.73 -12.53 -9.67
C ALA A 116 12.09 -14.00 -9.36
N VAL A 117 11.57 -14.58 -8.28
CA VAL A 117 11.74 -16.02 -7.96
C VAL A 117 10.72 -16.87 -8.73
N SER A 118 9.52 -16.34 -8.96
CA SER A 118 8.43 -17.06 -9.60
C SER A 118 8.60 -17.21 -11.12
N SER A 119 9.33 -16.28 -11.75
CA SER A 119 9.65 -16.34 -13.20
C SER A 119 10.81 -17.28 -13.58
N LYS A 120 11.31 -18.09 -12.64
CA LYS A 120 12.41 -19.05 -12.87
C LYS A 120 11.92 -20.48 -12.78
#